data_AF-M4Q7S0-F1
#
_entry.id   AF-M4Q7S0-F1
#
_cell.length_a   1.000
_cell.length_b   1.000
_cell.length_c   1.000
_cell.angle_alpha   90.00
_cell.angle_beta   90.00
_cell.angle_gamma   90.00
#
_symmetry.space_group_name_H-M   'P 1'
#
loop_
_entity.id
_entity.type
_entity.pdbx_description
1 polymer ?
#
loop_
_entity_poly.entity_id
_entity_poly.type
_entity_poly.pdbx_seq_one_letter_code
_entity_poly.pdbx_strand_id
1 'polypeptide(L)'
;GEVVQDWRELVTYFSYPLKARDYGRWPENPAGWRPVVERYSERLMELSCKLLGVLSEAMGLETESLAKACVDMDQKVVVNFYPRCPQPELTLGVKRHTDPGTITLLLQDLIGGLQATRDGGKT
;
A
#
# COMPACT_ATOMS: atom_id res chain seq x y z
N GLY A 1 22.79 -7.28 -14.93
CA GLY A 1 23.04 -6.40 -13.77
C GLY A 1 22.73 -7.17 -12.52
N GLU A 2 23.51 -6.98 -11.46
CA GLU A 2 23.30 -7.70 -10.19
C GLU A 2 21.92 -7.39 -9.58
N VAL A 3 21.28 -8.43 -9.07
CA VAL A 3 20.00 -8.32 -8.37
C VAL A 3 20.29 -7.78 -6.97
N VAL A 4 20.31 -6.45 -6.82
CA VAL A 4 20.34 -5.81 -5.49
C VAL A 4 19.05 -6.19 -4.76
N GLN A 5 19.14 -6.70 -3.53
CA GLN A 5 17.97 -7.07 -2.74
C GLN A 5 17.50 -5.89 -1.86
N ASP A 6 16.20 -5.77 -1.67
CA ASP A 6 15.60 -4.81 -0.75
C ASP A 6 15.83 -5.27 0.71
N TRP A 7 16.20 -4.35 1.60
CA TRP A 7 16.40 -4.65 3.03
C TRP A 7 15.08 -4.65 3.79
N ARG A 8 14.21 -5.60 3.45
CA ARG A 8 12.90 -5.76 4.07
C ARG A 8 12.42 -7.20 4.02
N GLU A 9 11.59 -7.53 4.99
CA GLU A 9 10.69 -8.67 4.94
C GLU A 9 9.29 -8.16 4.60
N LEU A 10 8.51 -8.95 3.86
CA LEU A 10 7.16 -8.54 3.47
C LEU A 10 6.16 -9.68 3.53
N VAL A 11 4.94 -9.35 3.95
CA VAL A 11 3.77 -10.21 3.80
C VAL A 11 2.79 -9.48 2.88
N THR A 12 2.26 -10.19 1.90
CA THR A 12 1.26 -9.62 1.00
C THR A 12 0.17 -10.60 0.62
N TYR A 13 -1.05 -10.08 0.54
CA TYR A 13 -2.25 -10.82 0.16
C TYR A 13 -3.32 -9.83 -0.32
N PHE A 14 -4.28 -10.35 -1.08
CA PHE A 14 -5.42 -9.58 -1.54
C PHE A 14 -6.51 -9.58 -0.47
N SER A 15 -7.11 -8.41 -0.27
CA SER A 15 -8.21 -8.17 0.66
C SER A 15 -9.51 -7.75 -0.03
N TYR A 16 -9.44 -7.30 -1.28
CA TYR A 16 -10.58 -7.16 -2.19
C TYR A 16 -10.25 -7.70 -3.58
N PRO A 17 -11.27 -8.18 -4.32
CA PRO A 17 -12.67 -8.31 -3.91
C PRO A 17 -12.88 -9.40 -2.83
N LEU A 18 -13.95 -9.32 -2.03
CA LEU A 18 -14.19 -10.26 -0.91
C LEU A 18 -14.15 -11.73 -1.34
N LYS A 19 -14.68 -12.02 -2.54
CA LYS A 19 -14.69 -13.35 -3.16
C LYS A 19 -13.29 -13.91 -3.48
N ALA A 20 -12.28 -13.05 -3.57
CA ALA A 20 -10.90 -13.41 -3.89
C ALA A 20 -10.01 -13.50 -2.64
N ARG A 21 -10.57 -13.36 -1.42
CA ARG A 21 -9.81 -13.52 -0.17
C ARG A 21 -9.39 -14.97 0.02
N ASP A 22 -8.10 -15.22 -0.08
CA ASP A 22 -7.48 -16.50 0.27
C ASP A 22 -6.91 -16.44 1.69
N TYR A 23 -7.71 -16.84 2.68
CA TYR A 23 -7.31 -16.83 4.09
C TYR A 23 -6.15 -17.79 4.41
N GLY A 24 -5.84 -18.75 3.53
CA GLY A 24 -4.65 -19.60 3.66
C GLY A 24 -3.35 -18.83 3.49
N ARG A 25 -3.39 -17.65 2.85
CA ARG A 25 -2.24 -16.75 2.67
C ARG A 25 -2.17 -15.63 3.71
N TRP A 26 -3.20 -15.51 4.55
CA TRP A 26 -3.26 -14.48 5.57
C TRP A 26 -2.57 -14.99 6.85
N PRO A 27 -1.80 -14.14 7.55
CA PRO A 27 -1.20 -14.51 8.83
C PRO A 27 -2.23 -15.01 9.85
N GLU A 28 -1.88 -16.11 10.51
CA GLU A 28 -2.62 -16.64 11.67
C GLU A 28 -2.07 -16.12 13.00
N ASN A 29 -0.80 -15.68 12.98
CA ASN A 29 -0.12 -15.07 14.10
C ASN A 29 0.27 -13.62 13.76
N PRO A 30 0.06 -12.65 14.67
CA PRO A 30 -0.52 -12.83 16.00
C PRO A 30 -2.02 -13.18 15.97
N ALA A 31 -2.50 -13.81 17.04
CA ALA A 31 -3.92 -14.10 17.19
C ALA A 31 -4.75 -12.81 17.04
N GLY A 32 -5.83 -12.89 16.25
CA GLY A 32 -6.67 -11.74 15.94
C GLY A 32 -6.25 -10.92 14.72
N TRP A 33 -5.18 -11.29 14.01
CA TRP A 33 -4.76 -10.63 12.76
C TRP A 33 -5.90 -10.53 11.74
N ARG A 34 -6.53 -11.66 11.40
CA ARG A 34 -7.61 -11.73 10.40
C ARG A 34 -8.74 -10.72 10.65
N PRO A 35 -9.48 -10.77 11.79
CA PRO A 35 -10.61 -9.85 12.00
C PRO A 35 -10.19 -8.37 12.08
N VAL A 36 -8.94 -8.07 12.47
CA VAL A 36 -8.42 -6.69 12.42
C VAL A 36 -8.23 -6.23 10.99
N VAL A 37 -7.58 -7.05 10.16
CA VAL A 37 -7.29 -6.72 8.76
C VAL A 37 -8.55 -6.67 7.91
N GLU A 38 -9.55 -7.51 8.16
CA GLU A 38 -10.85 -7.45 7.47
C GLU A 38 -11.53 -6.09 7.69
N ARG A 39 -11.65 -5.68 8.95
CA ARG A 39 -12.23 -4.36 9.31
C ARG A 39 -11.40 -3.21 8.75
N TYR A 40 -10.08 -3.32 8.83
CA TYR A 40 -9.17 -2.29 8.31
C TYR A 40 -9.31 -2.16 6.79
N SER A 41 -9.37 -3.29 6.08
CA SER A 41 -9.57 -3.38 4.63
C SER A 41 -10.87 -2.72 4.19
N GLU A 42 -11.98 -3.00 4.89
CA GLU A 42 -13.28 -2.36 4.62
C GLU A 42 -13.22 -0.85 4.80
N ARG A 43 -12.66 -0.37 5.92
CA ARG A 43 -12.52 1.08 6.19
C ARG A 43 -11.61 1.78 5.19
N LEU A 44 -10.51 1.14 4.79
CA LEU A 44 -9.64 1.68 3.76
C LEU A 44 -10.33 1.71 2.40
N MET A 45 -11.18 0.75 2.08
CA MET A 45 -11.91 0.76 0.82
C MET A 45 -12.90 1.92 0.76
N GLU A 46 -13.68 2.13 1.84
CA GLU A 46 -14.57 3.28 1.98
C GLU A 46 -13.82 4.61 1.86
N LEU A 47 -12.65 4.71 2.52
CA LEU A 47 -11.81 5.91 2.48
C LEU A 47 -11.23 6.15 1.08
N SER A 48 -10.72 5.11 0.41
CA SER A 48 -10.22 5.20 -0.96
C SER A 48 -11.29 5.73 -1.92
N CYS A 49 -12.51 5.19 -1.86
CA CYS A 49 -13.61 5.69 -2.70
C CYS A 49 -13.89 7.18 -2.47
N LYS A 50 -13.90 7.63 -1.21
CA LYS A 50 -14.12 9.04 -0.87
C LYS A 50 -12.99 9.93 -1.39
N LEU A 51 -11.74 9.50 -1.26
CA LEU A 51 -10.57 10.24 -1.76
C LEU A 51 -10.57 10.32 -3.28
N LEU A 52 -10.88 9.23 -3.98
CA LEU A 52 -11.09 9.23 -5.43
C LEU A 52 -12.25 10.15 -5.84
N GLY A 53 -13.27 10.28 -4.99
CA GLY A 53 -14.35 11.25 -5.14
C GLY A 53 -13.85 12.68 -5.16
N VAL A 54 -13.13 13.06 -4.11
CA VAL A 54 -12.52 14.40 -3.97
C VAL A 54 -11.56 14.69 -5.13
N LEU A 55 -10.75 13.71 -5.54
CA LEU A 55 -9.83 13.87 -6.68
C LEU A 55 -10.57 14.05 -8.00
N SER A 56 -11.69 13.36 -8.21
CA SER A 56 -12.53 13.52 -9.40
C SER A 56 -13.07 14.95 -9.49
N GLU A 57 -13.64 15.45 -8.40
CA GLU A 57 -14.18 16.82 -8.33
C GLU A 57 -13.08 17.87 -8.51
N ALA A 58 -11.91 17.68 -7.90
CA ALA A 58 -10.76 18.58 -8.06
C ALA A 58 -10.27 18.67 -9.52
N MET A 59 -10.52 17.65 -10.34
CA MET A 59 -10.24 17.65 -11.77
C MET A 59 -11.43 18.14 -12.63
N GLY A 60 -12.53 18.57 -12.02
CA GLY A 60 -13.73 19.02 -12.73
C GLY A 60 -14.58 17.89 -13.31
N LEU A 61 -14.41 16.66 -12.81
CA LEU A 61 -15.19 15.49 -13.22
C LEU A 61 -16.38 15.26 -12.27
N GLU A 62 -17.33 14.40 -12.67
CA GLU A 62 -18.35 13.91 -11.74
C GLU A 62 -17.66 13.15 -10.59
N THR A 63 -18.18 13.29 -9.37
CA THR A 63 -17.60 12.72 -8.13
C THR A 63 -17.18 11.26 -8.28
N GLU A 64 -17.96 10.40 -8.95
CA GLU A 64 -17.65 8.97 -9.02
C GLU A 64 -16.73 8.58 -10.19
N SER A 65 -16.22 9.54 -10.98
CA SER A 65 -15.55 9.28 -12.25
C SER A 65 -14.31 8.39 -12.10
N LEU A 66 -13.40 8.71 -11.18
CA LEU A 66 -12.21 7.88 -10.95
C LEU A 66 -12.53 6.51 -10.36
N ALA A 67 -13.52 6.43 -9.47
CA ALA A 67 -13.94 5.17 -8.88
C ALA A 67 -14.54 4.24 -9.95
N LYS A 68 -15.37 4.77 -10.86
CA LYS A 68 -15.97 4.03 -11.99
C LYS A 68 -14.92 3.60 -13.03
N ALA A 69 -13.85 4.37 -13.21
CA ALA A 69 -12.74 3.98 -14.06
C ALA A 69 -11.96 2.76 -13.51
N CYS A 70 -12.04 2.51 -12.20
CA CYS A 70 -11.52 1.31 -11.55
C CYS A 70 -12.56 0.17 -11.65
N VAL A 71 -12.77 -0.36 -12.87
CA VAL A 71 -13.83 -1.35 -13.20
C VAL A 71 -13.86 -2.55 -12.25
N ASP A 72 -12.68 -3.08 -11.90
CA ASP A 72 -12.50 -4.12 -10.90
C ASP A 72 -11.49 -3.64 -9.86
N MET A 73 -12.02 -3.06 -8.77
CA MET A 73 -11.17 -2.49 -7.74
C MET A 73 -10.56 -3.59 -6.86
N ASP A 74 -9.29 -3.90 -7.11
CA ASP A 74 -8.49 -4.78 -6.28
C ASP A 74 -7.88 -4.01 -5.12
N GLN A 75 -7.86 -4.62 -3.94
CA GLN A 75 -7.10 -4.11 -2.79
C GLN A 75 -6.07 -5.15 -2.37
N LYS A 76 -4.81 -4.71 -2.38
CA LYS A 76 -3.66 -5.49 -1.93
C LYS A 76 -3.15 -4.92 -0.62
N VAL A 77 -3.03 -5.77 0.40
CA VAL A 77 -2.34 -5.43 1.64
C VAL A 77 -0.87 -5.81 1.48
N VAL A 78 0.02 -4.88 1.80
CA VAL A 78 1.46 -5.10 1.86
C VAL A 78 1.93 -4.65 3.23
N VAL A 79 2.36 -5.61 4.05
CA VAL A 79 2.99 -5.35 5.34
C VAL A 79 4.49 -5.43 5.14
N ASN A 80 5.19 -4.33 5.39
CA ASN A 80 6.64 -4.27 5.27
C ASN A 80 7.26 -4.22 6.67
N PHE A 81 8.26 -5.07 6.90
CA PHE A 81 9.11 -5.02 8.09
C PHE A 81 10.54 -4.70 7.67
N TYR A 82 11.08 -3.61 8.18
CA TYR A 82 12.43 -3.14 7.87
C TYR A 82 13.34 -3.39 9.09
N PRO A 83 14.13 -4.49 9.10
CA PRO A 83 15.01 -4.78 10.22
C PRO A 83 16.15 -3.76 10.32
N ARG A 84 16.76 -3.63 11.51
CA ARG A 84 17.94 -2.78 11.70
C ARG A 84 19.03 -3.15 10.70
N CYS A 85 19.54 -2.16 9.97
CA CYS A 85 20.60 -2.35 8.98
C CYS A 85 21.97 -1.95 9.58
N PRO A 86 23.01 -2.80 9.48
CA PRO A 86 24.36 -2.43 9.93
C PRO A 86 25.03 -1.33 9.08
N GLN A 87 24.66 -1.22 7.80
CA GLN A 87 25.23 -0.27 6.83
C GLN A 87 24.12 0.47 6.07
N PRO A 88 23.33 1.32 6.75
CA PRO A 88 22.16 1.98 6.16
C PRO A 88 22.50 2.95 5.01
N GLU A 89 23.73 3.46 4.96
CA GLU A 89 24.23 4.31 3.88
C GLU A 89 24.50 3.56 2.56
N LEU A 90 24.64 2.23 2.62
CA LEU A 90 24.87 1.37 1.46
C LEU A 90 23.65 0.54 1.07
N THR A 91 22.55 0.66 1.83
CA THR A 91 21.40 -0.25 1.74
C THR A 91 20.10 0.53 1.62
N LEU A 92 19.15 0.02 0.82
CA LEU A 92 17.80 0.58 0.73
C LEU A 92 16.79 -0.42 1.29
N GLY A 93 15.89 0.06 2.16
CA GLY A 93 14.77 -0.76 2.63
C GLY A 93 13.86 -1.20 1.48
N VAL A 94 13.54 -0.27 0.58
CA VAL A 94 12.93 -0.55 -0.72
C VAL A 94 13.54 0.39 -1.75
N LYS A 95 13.86 -0.12 -2.93
CA LYS A 95 14.36 0.72 -4.03
C LYS A 95 13.34 1.79 -4.42
N ARG A 96 13.86 2.88 -5.00
CA ARG A 96 13.05 3.91 -5.62
C ARG A 96 12.14 3.31 -6.70
N HIS A 97 10.84 3.54 -6.59
CA HIS A 97 9.84 3.08 -7.54
C HIS A 97 8.63 4.02 -7.52
N THR A 98 7.70 3.76 -8.45
CA THR A 98 6.34 4.28 -8.41
C THR A 98 5.39 3.13 -8.17
N ASP A 99 4.36 3.34 -7.36
CA ASP A 99 3.37 2.31 -7.08
C ASP A 99 2.58 1.98 -8.35
N PRO A 100 2.34 0.69 -8.65
CA PRO A 100 1.35 0.31 -9.63
C PRO A 100 -0.05 0.46 -9.02
N GLY A 101 -0.95 1.17 -9.69
CA GLY A 101 -2.36 1.29 -9.30
C GLY A 101 -2.83 2.74 -9.19
N THR A 102 -4.04 2.91 -8.64
CA THR A 102 -4.72 4.20 -8.60
C THR A 102 -4.37 5.03 -7.37
N ILE A 103 -4.39 4.42 -6.18
CA ILE A 103 -4.10 5.09 -4.91
C ILE A 103 -3.55 4.11 -3.87
N THR A 104 -2.53 4.55 -3.13
CA THR A 104 -1.96 3.82 -1.99
C THR A 104 -2.28 4.57 -0.70
N LEU A 105 -2.87 3.88 0.27
CA LEU A 105 -3.07 4.39 1.63
C LEU A 105 -2.05 3.71 2.56
N LEU A 106 -1.10 4.50 3.06
CA LEU A 106 -0.01 3.99 3.90
C LEU A 106 -0.26 4.32 5.38
N LEU A 107 -0.16 3.29 6.22
CA LEU A 107 0.02 3.44 7.66
C LEU A 107 1.49 3.20 8.00
N GLN A 108 2.15 4.20 8.57
CA GLN A 108 3.57 4.15 8.93
C GLN A 108 3.74 4.20 10.45
N ASP A 109 4.80 3.58 10.95
CA ASP A 109 5.19 3.67 12.35
C ASP A 109 5.85 5.02 12.69
N LEU A 110 6.34 5.15 13.92
CA LEU A 110 6.96 6.39 14.42
C LEU A 110 8.45 6.50 14.06
N ILE A 111 9.06 5.49 13.42
CA ILE A 111 10.49 5.48 13.12
C ILE A 111 10.81 6.28 11.85
N GLY A 112 9.88 6.36 10.90
CA GLY A 112 10.09 7.10 9.66
C GLY A 112 10.67 6.23 8.54
N GLY A 113 11.34 6.85 7.56
CA GLY A 113 12.07 6.16 6.49
C GLY A 113 11.46 6.27 5.09
N LEU A 114 10.16 6.56 4.96
CA LEU A 114 9.57 6.88 3.66
C LEU A 114 10.17 8.18 3.12
N GLN A 115 10.60 8.15 1.87
CA GLN A 115 11.05 9.32 1.11
C GLN A 115 10.32 9.34 -0.23
N ALA A 116 9.83 10.52 -0.62
CA ALA A 116 9.25 10.75 -1.93
C ALA A 116 10.18 11.65 -2.74
N THR A 117 10.37 11.33 -4.02
CA THR A 117 11.16 12.21 -4.90
C THR A 117 10.28 13.28 -5.52
N ARG A 118 10.66 14.54 -5.35
CA ARG A 118 10.10 15.68 -6.08
C ARG A 118 11.21 16.39 -6.86
N ASP A 119 10.85 17.09 -7.94
CA ASP A 119 11.76 17.98 -8.68
C ASP A 119 13.05 17.29 -9.17
N GLY A 120 12.95 16.02 -9.55
CA GLY A 120 14.09 15.21 -10.00
C GLY A 120 15.06 14.77 -8.89
N GLY A 121 14.68 14.87 -7.62
CA GLY A 121 15.53 14.54 -6.47
C GLY A 121 16.37 15.73 -5.98
N LYS A 122 16.00 16.95 -6.38
CA LYS A 122 16.69 18.19 -6.00
C LYS A 122 16.18 18.81 -4.70
N THR A 123 15.09 18.29 -4.16
CA THR A 123 14.48 18.72 -2.89
C THR A 123 14.30 17.52 -1.98
#